data_AF-A0A315U4A9-F1
#
_entry.id   AF-A0A315U4A9-F1
#
_cell.length_a   1.000
_cell.length_b   1.000
_cell.length_c   1.000
_cell.angle_alpha   90.00
_cell.angle_beta   90.00
_cell.angle_gamma   90.00
#
_symmetry.space_group_name_H-M   'P 1'
#
loop_
_entity.id
_entity.type
_entity.pdbx_description
1 polymer ?
#
loop_
_entity_poly.entity_id
_entity_poly.type
_entity_poly.pdbx_seq_one_letter_code
_entity_poly.pdbx_strand_id
1 'polypeptide(L)'
;MPRIHTLLLPLLFTAALAACDQKPTREEQILANLPLQEAYDHNIERMAALLTRTHPQLDAATISNVLRKHLTVEDQRQDLYKLYSEKNFSDAEFATIVAATRDPAKAKALEQTEEGKRLSDKLTGLMRETAQDEKVQALAEQRMQQVEDELQALEKPES
;
A
#
# COMPACT_ATOMS: atom_id res chain seq x y z
N MET A 1 33.66 31.38 57.11
CA MET A 1 33.97 31.66 55.69
C MET A 1 33.10 30.74 54.84
N PRO A 2 32.34 31.27 53.86
CA PRO A 2 31.23 30.53 53.24
C PRO A 2 31.69 29.58 52.13
N ARG A 3 30.94 28.47 51.98
CA ARG A 3 31.00 27.45 50.93
C ARG A 3 30.06 27.85 49.77
N ILE A 4 30.54 27.90 48.52
CA ILE A 4 29.73 27.86 47.27
C ILE A 4 30.66 27.31 46.17
N HIS A 5 30.62 26.02 45.81
CA HIS A 5 29.75 25.38 44.81
C HIS A 5 29.99 25.87 43.37
N THR A 6 30.72 25.03 42.63
CA THR A 6 30.46 24.59 41.25
C THR A 6 29.64 25.55 40.38
N LEU A 7 30.32 26.37 39.58
CA LEU A 7 29.74 27.05 38.41
C LEU A 7 30.20 26.25 37.18
N LEU A 8 29.39 25.28 36.74
CA LEU A 8 28.35 25.45 35.71
C LEU A 8 28.97 25.71 34.33
N LEU A 9 29.26 24.60 33.66
CA LEU A 9 29.35 24.46 32.21
C LEU A 9 28.00 24.90 31.61
N PRO A 10 27.89 26.00 30.83
CA PRO A 10 26.62 26.36 30.21
C PRO A 10 26.82 26.35 28.71
N LEU A 11 26.91 25.18 28.08
CA LEU A 11 26.83 25.06 26.62
C LEU A 11 26.76 23.58 26.31
N LEU A 12 25.55 23.06 26.25
CA LEU A 12 25.13 21.86 25.53
C LEU A 12 23.72 21.60 26.02
N PHE A 13 22.69 22.27 25.47
CA PHE A 13 21.29 21.81 25.44
C PHE A 13 20.40 22.89 24.81
N THR A 14 20.60 23.18 23.52
CA THR A 14 19.59 23.91 22.72
C THR A 14 19.57 23.36 21.29
N ALA A 15 19.38 22.04 21.14
CA ALA A 15 19.19 21.40 19.84
C ALA A 15 18.17 20.26 19.88
N ALA A 16 17.11 20.36 20.71
CA ALA A 16 16.16 19.27 20.91
C ALA A 16 14.68 19.68 20.80
N LEU A 17 14.33 20.71 20.00
CA LEU A 17 12.92 21.11 19.81
C LEU A 17 12.49 21.31 18.34
N ALA A 18 13.24 20.80 17.36
CA ALA A 18 12.82 20.84 15.94
C ALA A 18 12.26 19.51 15.40
N ALA A 19 12.15 18.46 16.23
CA ALA A 19 11.72 17.13 15.78
C ALA A 19 10.23 16.80 16.07
N CYS A 20 9.43 17.75 16.57
CA CYS A 20 8.05 17.47 17.02
C CYS A 20 6.93 18.08 16.16
N ASP A 21 7.24 18.82 15.09
CA ASP A 21 6.22 19.49 14.25
C ASP A 21 6.20 19.01 12.78
N GLN A 22 6.91 17.91 12.46
CA GLN A 22 6.91 17.41 11.09
C GLN A 22 5.63 16.61 10.84
N LYS A 23 4.67 17.24 10.16
CA LYS A 23 3.48 16.56 9.64
C LYS A 23 3.92 15.34 8.82
N PRO A 24 3.34 14.14 9.05
CA PRO A 24 3.72 12.96 8.29
C PRO A 24 3.46 13.19 6.80
N THR A 25 4.38 12.73 5.98
CA THR A 25 4.25 12.72 4.52
C THR A 25 3.03 11.89 4.09
N ARG A 26 2.52 12.11 2.88
CA ARG A 26 1.40 11.31 2.34
C ARG A 26 1.73 9.81 2.33
N GLU A 27 2.97 9.46 2.03
CA GLU A 27 3.46 8.08 2.01
C GLU A 27 3.42 7.44 3.41
N GLU A 28 3.92 8.13 4.43
CA GLU A 28 3.84 7.68 5.83
C GLU A 28 2.38 7.53 6.29
N GLN A 29 1.52 8.46 5.88
CA GLN A 29 0.09 8.36 6.20
C GLN A 29 -0.56 7.16 5.51
N ILE A 30 -0.25 6.87 4.23
CA ILE A 30 -0.78 5.68 3.54
C ILE A 30 -0.37 4.41 4.29
N LEU A 31 0.92 4.28 4.64
CA LEU A 31 1.45 3.12 5.34
C LEU A 31 0.86 2.93 6.74
N ALA A 32 0.60 4.02 7.45
CA ALA A 32 0.02 3.96 8.79
C ALA A 32 -1.49 3.71 8.80
N ASN A 33 -2.20 4.05 7.72
CA ASN A 33 -3.67 4.14 7.74
C ASN A 33 -4.38 3.14 6.83
N LEU A 34 -3.75 2.67 5.75
CA LEU A 34 -4.35 1.71 4.82
C LEU A 34 -3.85 0.29 5.13
N PRO A 35 -4.72 -0.73 5.07
CA PRO A 35 -4.36 -2.12 5.39
C PRO A 35 -3.60 -2.79 4.23
N LEU A 36 -2.44 -2.23 3.85
CA LEU A 36 -1.68 -2.64 2.68
C LEU A 36 -1.25 -4.11 2.75
N GLN A 37 -0.64 -4.53 3.85
CA GLN A 37 -0.14 -5.90 4.02
C GLN A 37 -1.28 -6.93 4.00
N GLU A 38 -2.37 -6.66 4.72
CA GLU A 38 -3.53 -7.56 4.76
C GLU A 38 -4.20 -7.68 3.39
N ALA A 39 -4.38 -6.55 2.68
CA ALA A 39 -4.93 -6.57 1.33
C ALA A 39 -4.01 -7.30 0.35
N TYR A 40 -2.69 -7.13 0.49
CA TYR A 40 -1.69 -7.85 -0.29
C TYR A 40 -1.80 -9.36 -0.10
N ASP A 41 -1.73 -9.82 1.15
CA ASP A 41 -1.77 -11.25 1.47
C ASP A 41 -3.09 -11.89 1.03
N HIS A 42 -4.21 -11.21 1.26
CA HIS A 42 -5.52 -11.67 0.80
C HIS A 42 -5.60 -11.82 -0.73
N ASN A 43 -5.02 -10.88 -1.48
CA ASN A 43 -4.99 -10.95 -2.94
C ASN A 43 -4.10 -12.09 -3.43
N ILE A 44 -2.92 -12.29 -2.83
CA ILE A 44 -2.01 -13.40 -3.17
C ILE A 44 -2.70 -14.74 -2.92
N GLU A 45 -3.33 -14.93 -1.76
CA GLU A 45 -4.05 -16.16 -1.43
C GLU A 45 -5.19 -16.45 -2.41
N ARG A 46 -5.97 -15.42 -2.76
CA ARG A 46 -7.05 -15.54 -3.74
C ARG A 46 -6.52 -15.90 -5.13
N MET A 47 -5.45 -15.26 -5.59
CA MET A 47 -4.84 -15.57 -6.89
C MET A 47 -4.27 -16.98 -6.91
N ALA A 48 -3.57 -17.40 -5.85
CA ALA A 48 -3.05 -18.75 -5.73
C ALA A 48 -4.15 -19.80 -5.80
N ALA A 49 -5.25 -19.59 -5.05
CA ALA A 49 -6.40 -20.48 -5.09
C ALA A 49 -7.01 -20.61 -6.50
N LEU A 50 -7.03 -19.54 -7.28
CA LEU A 50 -7.52 -19.57 -8.66
C LEU A 50 -6.56 -20.34 -9.58
N LEU A 51 -5.25 -20.14 -9.43
CA LEU A 51 -4.22 -20.74 -10.28
C LEU A 51 -4.04 -22.25 -10.04
N THR A 52 -4.44 -22.78 -8.87
CA THR A 52 -4.47 -24.26 -8.68
C THR A 52 -5.35 -24.97 -9.70
N ARG A 53 -6.30 -24.27 -10.32
CA ARG A 53 -7.18 -24.83 -11.36
C ARG A 53 -6.46 -25.04 -12.69
N THR A 54 -5.45 -24.24 -12.99
CA THR A 54 -4.64 -24.32 -14.22
C THR A 54 -3.31 -25.02 -13.99
N HIS A 55 -2.82 -25.04 -12.75
CA HIS A 55 -1.63 -25.78 -12.31
C HIS A 55 -1.98 -26.82 -11.24
N PRO A 56 -2.69 -27.92 -11.60
CA PRO A 56 -3.22 -28.88 -10.63
C PRO A 56 -2.13 -29.69 -9.92
N GLN A 57 -0.88 -29.63 -10.38
CA GLN A 57 0.25 -30.33 -9.77
C GLN A 57 0.91 -29.51 -8.65
N LEU A 58 0.58 -28.22 -8.53
CA LEU A 58 1.14 -27.31 -7.54
C LEU A 58 0.12 -27.00 -6.45
N ASP A 59 0.56 -27.00 -5.19
CA ASP A 59 -0.28 -26.54 -4.09
C ASP A 59 -0.34 -25.00 -4.04
N ALA A 60 -1.36 -24.48 -3.36
CA ALA A 60 -1.58 -23.04 -3.25
C ALA A 60 -0.43 -22.31 -2.54
N ALA A 61 0.31 -22.98 -1.65
CA ALA A 61 1.45 -22.38 -0.96
C ALA A 61 2.62 -22.14 -1.91
N THR A 62 2.91 -23.10 -2.78
CA THR A 62 3.93 -23.02 -3.82
C THR A 62 3.59 -21.91 -4.82
N ILE A 63 2.34 -21.87 -5.29
CA ILE A 63 1.87 -20.81 -6.19
C ILE A 63 1.96 -19.44 -5.52
N SER A 64 1.56 -19.33 -4.25
CA SER A 64 1.67 -18.08 -3.49
C SER A 64 3.11 -17.59 -3.39
N ASN A 65 4.08 -18.50 -3.22
CA ASN A 65 5.49 -18.13 -3.17
C ASN A 65 5.99 -17.61 -4.52
N VAL A 66 5.54 -18.19 -5.64
CA VAL A 66 5.85 -17.65 -6.98
C VAL A 66 5.21 -16.28 -7.18
N LEU A 67 3.93 -16.12 -6.81
CA LEU A 67 3.25 -14.83 -6.88
C LEU A 67 4.00 -13.75 -6.08
N ARG A 68 4.46 -14.06 -4.86
CA ARG A 68 5.21 -13.11 -4.03
C ARG A 68 6.56 -12.68 -4.60
N LYS A 69 7.17 -13.46 -5.50
CA LYS A 69 8.42 -13.09 -6.19
C LYS A 69 8.20 -12.01 -7.23
N HIS A 70 7.04 -12.00 -7.90
CA HIS A 70 6.78 -11.15 -9.08
C HIS A 70 5.74 -10.06 -8.83
N LEU A 71 4.86 -10.26 -7.85
CA LEU A 71 3.83 -9.31 -7.39
C LEU A 71 4.19 -8.93 -5.97
N THR A 72 4.96 -7.86 -5.79
CA THR A 72 5.50 -7.51 -4.48
C THR A 72 4.59 -6.55 -3.72
N VAL A 73 4.65 -6.59 -2.38
CA VAL A 73 3.95 -5.60 -1.54
C VAL A 73 4.46 -4.17 -1.80
N GLU A 74 5.72 -4.04 -2.21
CA GLU A 74 6.34 -2.76 -2.57
C GLU A 74 5.71 -2.17 -3.84
N ASP A 75 5.39 -3.00 -4.83
CA ASP A 75 4.67 -2.55 -6.03
C ASP A 75 3.29 -2.01 -5.66
N GLN A 76 2.56 -2.75 -4.82
CA GLN A 76 1.25 -2.31 -4.35
C GLN A 76 1.34 -1.01 -3.53
N ARG A 77 2.41 -0.83 -2.76
CA ARG A 77 2.69 0.40 -2.01
C ARG A 77 2.85 1.59 -2.96
N GLN A 78 3.61 1.42 -4.04
CA GLN A 78 3.84 2.46 -5.05
C GLN A 78 2.55 2.81 -5.79
N ASP A 79 1.74 1.81 -6.13
CA ASP A 79 0.43 2.02 -6.76
C ASP A 79 -0.53 2.79 -5.85
N LEU A 80 -0.59 2.43 -4.56
CA LEU A 80 -1.39 3.18 -3.58
C LEU A 80 -0.87 4.61 -3.41
N TYR A 81 0.44 4.82 -3.37
CA TYR A 81 1.01 6.17 -3.29
C TYR A 81 0.65 7.02 -4.51
N LYS A 82 0.78 6.46 -5.73
CA LYS A 82 0.37 7.14 -6.96
C LYS A 82 -1.11 7.49 -6.93
N LEU A 83 -1.97 6.53 -6.56
CA LEU A 83 -3.41 6.68 -6.50
C LEU A 83 -3.84 7.75 -5.49
N TYR A 84 -3.36 7.66 -4.26
CA TYR A 84 -3.70 8.55 -3.16
C TYR A 84 -2.72 9.72 -2.99
N SER A 85 -1.97 10.09 -4.03
CA SER A 85 -1.03 11.21 -4.00
C SER A 85 -1.75 12.56 -3.81
N GLU A 86 -1.01 13.59 -3.40
CA GLU A 86 -1.52 14.97 -3.26
C GLU A 86 -2.01 15.56 -4.59
N LYS A 87 -1.48 15.06 -5.72
CA LYS A 87 -1.97 15.40 -7.05
C LYS A 87 -3.41 14.94 -7.26
N ASN A 88 -3.76 13.79 -6.73
CA ASN A 88 -5.06 13.18 -6.91
C ASN A 88 -6.02 13.57 -5.79
N PHE A 89 -5.59 13.58 -4.53
CA PHE A 89 -6.44 13.86 -3.38
C PHE A 89 -5.81 14.90 -2.46
N SER A 90 -6.56 15.97 -2.21
CA SER A 90 -6.22 16.93 -1.16
C SER A 90 -6.15 16.25 0.21
N ASP A 91 -5.48 16.88 1.18
CA ASP A 91 -5.37 16.34 2.53
C ASP A 91 -6.72 16.12 3.21
N ALA A 92 -7.69 16.99 2.96
CA ALA A 92 -9.04 16.84 3.49
C ALA A 92 -9.75 15.61 2.89
N GLU A 93 -9.68 15.43 1.58
CA GLU A 93 -10.26 14.25 0.91
C GLU A 93 -9.59 12.97 1.39
N PHE A 94 -8.26 12.96 1.53
CA PHE A 94 -7.53 11.80 2.02
C PHE A 94 -7.85 11.48 3.48
N ALA A 95 -8.01 12.49 4.33
CA ALA A 95 -8.45 12.28 5.72
C ALA A 95 -9.86 11.66 5.78
N THR A 96 -10.79 12.09 4.92
CA THR A 96 -12.12 11.47 4.80
C THR A 96 -12.02 10.00 4.38
N ILE A 97 -11.17 9.69 3.39
CA ILE A 97 -10.92 8.31 2.94
C ILE A 97 -10.35 7.45 4.07
N VAL A 98 -9.31 7.93 4.76
CA VAL A 98 -8.70 7.24 5.91
C VAL A 98 -9.72 6.97 7.01
N ALA A 99 -10.56 7.96 7.33
CA ALA A 99 -11.59 7.81 8.35
C ALA A 99 -12.63 6.75 7.98
N ALA A 100 -13.01 6.67 6.70
CA ALA A 100 -13.92 5.64 6.19
C ALA A 100 -13.28 4.25 6.16
N THR A 101 -12.02 4.13 5.73
CA THR A 101 -11.30 2.84 5.66
C THR A 101 -11.16 2.16 7.03
N ARG A 102 -11.03 2.94 8.10
CA ARG A 102 -10.83 2.41 9.46
C ARG A 102 -12.14 2.12 10.21
N ASP A 103 -13.27 2.60 9.73
CA ASP A 103 -14.53 2.56 10.43
C ASP A 103 -15.68 2.25 9.46
N PRO A 104 -16.19 1.00 9.44
CA PRO A 104 -17.29 0.60 8.57
C PRO A 104 -18.56 1.43 8.73
N ALA A 105 -18.83 1.97 9.93
CA ALA A 105 -19.99 2.84 10.13
C ALA A 105 -19.79 4.19 9.45
N LYS A 106 -18.57 4.74 9.47
CA LYS A 106 -18.22 5.95 8.72
C LYS A 106 -18.21 5.72 7.22
N ALA A 107 -17.71 4.58 6.75
CA ALA A 107 -17.80 4.21 5.34
C ALA A 107 -19.27 4.22 4.86
N LYS A 108 -20.15 3.51 5.59
CA LYS A 108 -21.57 3.46 5.29
C LYS A 108 -22.24 4.84 5.35
N ALA A 109 -21.87 5.68 6.31
CA ALA A 109 -22.41 7.04 6.40
C ALA A 109 -21.95 7.91 5.22
N LEU A 110 -20.67 7.83 4.86
CA LEU A 110 -20.06 8.59 3.76
C LEU A 110 -20.72 8.24 2.43
N GLU A 111 -20.98 6.96 2.16
CA GLU A 111 -21.67 6.47 0.95
C GLU A 111 -23.03 7.14 0.70
N GLN A 112 -23.71 7.62 1.76
CA GLN A 112 -25.01 8.28 1.67
C GLN A 112 -24.91 9.80 1.42
N THR A 113 -23.70 10.33 1.21
CA THR A 113 -23.46 11.77 1.02
C THR A 113 -23.01 12.07 -0.40
N GLU A 114 -23.28 13.29 -0.89
CA GLU A 114 -22.75 13.77 -2.17
C GLU A 114 -21.21 13.81 -2.17
N GLU A 115 -20.58 14.09 -1.02
CA GLU A 115 -19.13 14.03 -0.90
C GLU A 115 -18.61 12.60 -1.11
N GLY A 116 -19.22 11.60 -0.47
CA GLY A 116 -18.85 10.21 -0.63
C GLY A 116 -19.06 9.71 -2.06
N LYS A 117 -20.16 10.09 -2.70
CA LYS A 117 -20.39 9.80 -4.12
C LYS A 117 -19.30 10.41 -5.01
N ARG A 118 -18.98 11.69 -4.81
CA ARG A 118 -17.91 12.38 -5.54
C ARG A 118 -16.54 11.72 -5.34
N LEU A 119 -16.21 11.33 -4.11
CA LEU A 119 -14.95 10.63 -3.79
C LEU A 119 -14.91 9.25 -4.45
N SER A 120 -16.01 8.50 -4.42
CA SER A 120 -16.14 7.20 -5.07
C SER A 120 -15.99 7.30 -6.58
N ASP A 121 -16.65 8.27 -7.21
CA ASP A 121 -16.57 8.51 -8.66
C ASP A 121 -15.14 8.89 -9.07
N LYS A 122 -14.49 9.73 -8.28
CA LYS A 122 -13.09 10.14 -8.48
C LYS A 122 -12.13 8.95 -8.36
N LEU A 123 -12.26 8.15 -7.30
CA LEU A 123 -11.46 6.93 -7.11
C LEU A 123 -11.64 5.96 -8.27
N THR A 124 -12.90 5.71 -8.68
CA THR A 124 -13.23 4.83 -9.79
C THR A 124 -12.67 5.35 -11.12
N GLY A 125 -12.72 6.66 -11.35
CA GLY A 125 -12.11 7.32 -12.50
C GLY A 125 -10.60 7.07 -12.57
N LEU A 126 -9.88 7.33 -11.47
CA LEU A 126 -8.44 7.12 -11.38
C LEU A 126 -8.03 5.65 -11.56
N MET A 127 -8.81 4.72 -11.00
CA MET A 127 -8.59 3.29 -11.21
C MET A 127 -8.77 2.90 -12.68
N ARG A 128 -9.80 3.45 -13.36
CA ARG A 128 -10.02 3.22 -14.79
C ARG A 128 -8.89 3.79 -15.64
N GLU A 129 -8.45 5.01 -15.35
CA GLU A 129 -7.31 5.64 -16.03
C GLU A 129 -6.04 4.80 -15.88
N THR A 130 -5.77 4.30 -14.67
CA THR A 130 -4.63 3.41 -14.40
C THR A 130 -4.75 2.10 -15.16
N ALA A 131 -5.95 1.50 -15.21
CA ALA A 131 -6.20 0.28 -15.95
C ALA A 131 -6.11 0.46 -17.48
N GLN A 132 -6.21 1.69 -17.99
CA GLN A 132 -6.08 2.04 -19.41
C GLN A 132 -4.67 2.51 -19.79
N ASP A 133 -3.77 2.69 -18.81
CA ASP A 133 -2.39 3.08 -19.05
C ASP A 133 -1.61 1.91 -19.67
N GLU A 134 -1.18 2.05 -20.92
CA GLU A 134 -0.47 1.01 -21.67
C GLU A 134 0.81 0.53 -20.97
N LYS A 135 1.50 1.39 -20.22
CA LYS A 135 2.71 1.00 -19.48
C LYS A 135 2.36 0.15 -18.28
N VAL A 136 1.27 0.48 -17.59
CA VAL A 136 0.76 -0.31 -16.47
C VAL A 136 0.28 -1.67 -16.97
N GLN A 137 -0.44 -1.70 -18.09
CA GLN A 137 -0.86 -2.96 -18.73
C GLN A 137 0.33 -3.83 -19.12
N ALA A 138 1.32 -3.28 -19.82
CA ALA A 138 2.51 -4.01 -20.24
C ALA A 138 3.30 -4.57 -19.04
N LEU A 139 3.43 -3.79 -17.96
CA LEU A 139 4.08 -4.25 -16.73
C LEU A 139 3.30 -5.37 -16.05
N ALA A 140 1.98 -5.25 -15.97
CA ALA A 140 1.11 -6.28 -15.39
C ALA A 140 1.18 -7.59 -16.21
N GLU A 141 1.10 -7.49 -17.54
CA GLU A 141 1.25 -8.62 -18.45
C GLU A 141 2.60 -9.30 -18.29
N GLN A 142 3.69 -8.52 -18.25
CA GLN A 142 5.04 -9.05 -18.04
C GLN A 142 5.15 -9.83 -16.73
N ARG A 143 4.64 -9.29 -15.63
CA ARG A 143 4.68 -9.96 -14.32
C ARG A 143 3.88 -11.24 -14.30
N MET A 144 2.70 -11.24 -14.92
CA MET A 144 1.88 -12.44 -15.02
C MET A 144 2.52 -13.50 -15.91
N GLN A 145 3.23 -13.11 -16.98
CA GLN A 145 4.02 -14.03 -17.79
C GLN A 145 5.16 -14.65 -16.98
N GLN A 146 5.87 -13.87 -16.16
CA GLN A 146 6.94 -14.37 -15.29
C GLN A 146 6.42 -15.37 -14.25
N VAL A 147 5.23 -15.12 -13.68
CA VAL A 147 4.54 -16.07 -12.81
C VAL A 147 4.25 -17.36 -13.56
N GLU A 148 3.62 -17.28 -14.74
CA GLU A 148 3.27 -18.44 -15.55
C GLU A 148 4.49 -19.28 -15.94
N ASP A 149 5.56 -18.63 -16.41
CA ASP A 149 6.79 -19.29 -16.82
C ASP A 149 7.42 -20.08 -15.65
N GLU A 150 7.42 -19.49 -14.44
CA GLU A 150 7.96 -20.14 -13.25
C GLU A 150 7.06 -21.29 -12.77
N LEU A 151 5.74 -21.14 -12.80
CA LEU A 151 4.81 -22.22 -12.47
C LEU A 151 4.97 -23.40 -13.43
N GLN A 152 5.04 -23.16 -14.73
CA GLN A 152 5.27 -24.21 -15.73
C GLN A 152 6.63 -24.90 -15.56
N ALA A 153 7.66 -24.18 -15.13
CA ALA A 153 8.97 -24.77 -14.84
C ALA A 153 8.91 -25.72 -13.64
N LEU A 154 8.12 -25.39 -12.61
CA LEU A 154 7.93 -26.25 -11.43
C LEU A 154 7.10 -27.51 -11.73
N GLU A 155 6.18 -27.45 -12.69
CA GLU A 155 5.38 -28.62 -13.10
C GLU A 155 6.14 -29.61 -13.98
N LYS A 156 7.25 -29.18 -14.60
CA LYS A 156 8.09 -30.08 -15.40
C LYS A 156 9.01 -30.83 -14.43
N PRO A 157 8.93 -32.17 -14.35
CA PRO A 157 9.93 -32.91 -13.60
C PRO A 157 11.30 -32.63 -14.23
N GLU A 158 12.32 -32.34 -13.39
CA GLU A 158 13.71 -32.36 -13.84
C GLU A 158 13.96 -33.71 -14.51
N SER A 159 14.10 -33.70 -15.83
CA SER A 159 14.32 -34.87 -16.68
C SER A 159 15.77 -35.30 -16.68
#